data_AF-W1XA12-F1
#
_entry.id   AF-W1XA12-F1
#
_cell.length_a   1.000
_cell.length_b   1.000
_cell.length_c   1.000
_cell.angle_alpha   90.00
_cell.angle_beta   90.00
_cell.angle_gamma   90.00
#
_symmetry.space_group_name_H-M   'P 1'
#
loop_
_entity.id
_entity.type
_entity.pdbx_description
1 polymer ?
#
loop_
_entity_poly.entity_id
_entity_poly.type
_entity_poly.pdbx_seq_one_letter_code
_entity_poly.pdbx_strand_id
1 'polypeptide(L)'
;ERVPGAEDVLPAPLPPYRVLTGLADRFGRTLTYRREAAGDLAGEITGVTDGAGREFRLVLTTQAQRAEEARTSSLSSSDRSRPLSASAFPDTLPGTEYGPDRGIRLSAVWLMHDPAYPESLPVGDPEALITTAVT
;
A
#
# COMPACT_ATOMS: atom_id res chain seq x y z
N GLU A 1 2.44 9.44 40.65
CA GLU A 1 1.31 9.50 39.69
C GLU A 1 0.55 10.79 39.95
N ARG A 2 0.42 11.68 38.96
CA ARG A 2 -0.28 12.96 39.14
C ARG A 2 -1.73 12.77 38.70
N VAL A 3 -2.64 12.72 39.67
CA VAL A 3 -4.08 12.66 39.42
C VAL A 3 -4.55 14.05 38.95
N PRO A 4 -5.30 14.16 37.83
CA PRO A 4 -5.84 15.44 37.39
C PRO A 4 -6.82 16.01 38.43
N GLY A 5 -6.72 17.31 38.71
CA GLY A 5 -7.64 18.05 39.58
C GLY A 5 -9.00 18.28 38.91
N ALA A 6 -10.03 18.61 39.70
CA ALA A 6 -11.40 18.79 39.20
C ALA A 6 -11.55 19.91 38.14
N GLU A 7 -10.60 20.85 38.11
CA GLU A 7 -10.53 21.95 37.13
C GLU A 7 -9.65 21.62 35.92
N ASP A 8 -8.98 20.46 35.91
CA ASP A 8 -8.17 20.04 34.77
C ASP A 8 -9.11 19.65 33.62
N VAL A 9 -9.02 20.40 32.52
CA VAL A 9 -9.79 20.17 31.31
C VAL A 9 -9.53 18.74 30.82
N LEU A 10 -10.60 17.94 30.76
CA LEU A 10 -10.52 16.59 30.22
C LEU A 10 -10.00 16.64 28.77
N PRO A 11 -9.15 15.68 28.37
CA PRO A 11 -8.73 15.60 26.97
C PRO A 11 -9.95 15.46 26.06
N ALA A 12 -9.89 16.10 24.89
CA ALA A 12 -10.96 16.03 23.90
C ALA A 12 -11.33 14.55 23.63
N PRO A 13 -12.63 14.24 23.46
CA PRO A 13 -13.06 12.90 23.17
C PRO A 13 -12.38 12.39 21.90
N LEU A 14 -11.97 11.13 21.97
CA LEU A 14 -11.21 10.50 20.91
C LEU A 14 -12.10 10.27 19.68
N PRO A 15 -11.58 10.44 18.45
CA PRO A 15 -12.35 10.17 17.25
C PRO A 15 -12.78 8.70 17.21
N PRO A 16 -13.96 8.40 16.62
CA PRO A 16 -14.50 7.04 16.56
C PRO A 16 -13.63 6.06 15.77
N TYR A 17 -12.82 6.57 14.84
CA TYR A 17 -11.84 5.80 14.09
C TYR A 17 -10.45 6.39 14.24
N ARG A 18 -9.46 5.50 14.25
CA ARG A 18 -8.05 5.87 14.34
C ARG A 18 -7.28 5.26 13.20
N VAL A 19 -6.25 5.96 12.77
CA VAL A 19 -5.31 5.44 11.78
C VAL A 19 -4.49 4.33 12.42
N LEU A 20 -4.48 3.15 11.78
CA LEU A 20 -3.63 2.05 12.20
C LEU A 20 -2.17 2.36 11.82
N THR A 21 -1.33 2.59 12.84
CA THR A 21 0.10 2.94 12.69
C THR A 21 1.04 1.75 12.92
N GLY A 22 0.53 0.64 13.44
CA GLY A 22 1.30 -0.58 13.64
C GLY A 22 0.48 -1.69 14.28
N LEU A 23 1.08 -2.86 14.42
CA LEU A 23 0.50 -4.06 15.02
C LEU A 23 1.54 -4.72 15.93
N ALA A 24 1.12 -5.17 17.11
CA ALA A 24 1.93 -6.00 17.98
C ALA A 24 1.20 -7.33 18.25
N ASP A 25 1.90 -8.46 18.13
CA ASP A 25 1.35 -9.77 18.46
C ASP A 25 1.61 -10.16 19.93
N ARG A 26 1.06 -11.31 20.35
CA ARG A 26 1.21 -11.81 21.74
C ARG A 26 2.64 -12.18 22.14
N PHE A 27 3.54 -12.29 21.16
CA PHE A 27 4.94 -12.64 21.37
C PHE A 27 5.84 -11.39 21.37
N GLY A 28 5.25 -10.20 21.28
CA GLY A 28 5.98 -8.93 21.24
C GLY A 28 6.60 -8.61 19.89
N ARG A 29 6.24 -9.33 18.81
CA ARG A 29 6.66 -8.95 17.46
C ARG A 29 5.83 -7.77 16.99
N THR A 30 6.51 -6.76 16.47
CA THR A 30 5.90 -5.52 16.04
C THR A 30 5.99 -5.35 14.52
N LEU A 31 4.95 -4.78 13.92
CA LEU A 31 4.98 -4.18 12.60
C LEU A 31 4.67 -2.69 12.76
N THR A 32 5.53 -1.83 12.24
CA THR A 32 5.33 -0.38 12.19
C THR A 32 4.97 0.00 10.77
N TYR A 33 3.87 0.73 10.58
CA TYR A 33 3.37 1.09 9.26
C TYR A 33 3.76 2.53 8.91
N ARG A 34 4.41 2.69 7.76
CA ARG A 34 4.66 3.98 7.12
C ARG A 34 3.59 4.22 6.06
N ARG A 35 2.95 5.39 6.12
CA ARG A 35 1.90 5.79 5.18
C ARG A 35 2.37 6.90 4.27
N GLU A 36 1.81 6.94 3.07
CA GLU A 36 2.09 7.99 2.11
C GLU A 36 1.47 9.31 2.57
N ALA A 37 2.24 10.39 2.49
CA ALA A 37 1.82 11.69 3.04
C ALA A 37 0.91 12.47 2.09
N ALA A 38 1.04 12.27 0.77
CA ALA A 38 0.37 13.07 -0.24
C ALA A 38 0.15 12.28 -1.56
N GLY A 39 -0.60 12.89 -2.49
CA GLY A 39 -0.89 12.31 -3.80
C GLY A 39 -2.00 11.26 -3.78
N ASP A 40 -2.12 10.50 -4.86
CA ASP A 40 -3.22 9.55 -5.08
C ASP A 40 -3.24 8.41 -4.04
N LEU A 41 -2.07 8.09 -3.49
CA LEU A 41 -1.89 7.06 -2.46
C LEU A 41 -1.90 7.64 -1.03
N ALA A 42 -2.22 8.93 -0.85
CA ALA A 42 -2.22 9.55 0.47
C ALA A 42 -3.04 8.75 1.49
N GLY A 43 -2.42 8.50 2.63
CA GLY A 43 -2.98 7.69 3.71
C GLY A 43 -2.81 6.18 3.53
N GLU A 44 -2.41 5.66 2.38
CA GLU A 44 -2.17 4.22 2.19
C GLU A 44 -0.85 3.77 2.83
N ILE A 45 -0.79 2.50 3.25
CA ILE A 45 0.45 1.92 3.81
C ILE A 45 1.39 1.59 2.65
N THR A 46 2.49 2.33 2.53
CA THR A 46 3.52 2.12 1.49
C THR A 46 4.81 1.54 2.05
N GLY A 47 4.94 1.43 3.38
CA GLY A 47 6.08 0.78 4.01
C GLY A 47 5.71 0.07 5.30
N VAL A 48 6.47 -0.98 5.61
CA VAL A 48 6.36 -1.74 6.85
C VAL A 48 7.75 -1.99 7.40
N THR A 49 7.96 -1.69 8.68
CA THR A 49 9.18 -2.08 9.40
C THR A 49 8.81 -3.12 10.45
N ASP A 50 9.46 -4.28 10.42
CA ASP A 50 9.22 -5.31 11.43
C ASP A 50 10.09 -5.14 12.68
N GLY A 51 9.83 -5.95 13.71
CA GLY A 51 10.56 -5.90 14.98
C GLY A 51 12.04 -6.29 14.89
N ALA A 52 12.50 -6.86 13.77
CA ALA A 52 13.92 -7.10 13.51
C ALA A 52 14.60 -5.90 12.83
N GLY A 53 13.85 -4.85 12.51
CA GLY A 53 14.35 -3.68 11.79
C GLY A 53 14.37 -3.87 10.27
N ARG A 54 13.78 -4.94 9.72
CA ARG A 54 13.68 -5.11 8.27
C ARG A 54 12.64 -4.15 7.72
N GLU A 55 13.00 -3.44 6.66
CA GLU A 55 12.11 -2.49 6.01
C GLU A 55 11.60 -3.03 4.70
N PHE A 56 10.28 -3.00 4.53
CA PHE A 56 9.58 -3.45 3.34
C PHE A 56 8.91 -2.26 2.65
N ARG A 57 9.03 -2.15 1.33
CA ARG A 57 8.24 -1.24 0.48
C ARG A 57 7.06 -2.01 -0.12
N LEU A 58 5.87 -1.49 0.08
CA LEU A 58 4.64 -2.00 -0.54
C LEU A 58 4.40 -1.19 -1.81
N VAL A 59 4.44 -1.86 -2.96
CA VAL A 59 4.14 -1.23 -4.26
C VAL A 59 2.65 -1.34 -4.48
N LEU A 60 2.01 -0.18 -4.61
CA LEU A 60 0.58 -0.06 -4.81
C LEU A 60 0.30 0.36 -6.25
N THR A 61 -0.79 -0.15 -6.82
CA THR A 61 -1.28 0.22 -8.13
C THR A 61 -2.69 0.78 -8.03
N THR A 62 -2.98 1.77 -8.86
CA THR A 62 -4.33 2.31 -9.01
C THR A 62 -5.11 1.51 -10.05
N GLN A 63 -6.44 1.65 -10.04
CA GLN A 63 -7.30 1.06 -11.06
C GLN A 63 -6.93 1.57 -12.47
N ALA A 64 -6.62 2.87 -12.59
CA ALA A 64 -6.23 3.49 -13.85
C ALA A 64 -4.92 2.93 -14.41
N GLN A 65 -3.91 2.72 -13.55
CA GLN A 65 -2.64 2.10 -13.93
C GLN A 65 -2.87 0.67 -14.47
N ARG A 66 -3.62 -0.16 -13.74
CA ARG A 66 -3.92 -1.53 -14.18
C ARG A 66 -4.75 -1.58 -15.46
N ALA A 67 -5.68 -0.65 -15.63
CA ALA A 67 -6.46 -0.54 -16.87
C ALA A 67 -5.55 -0.17 -18.05
N GLU A 68 -4.57 0.71 -17.86
CA GLU A 68 -3.61 1.07 -18.91
C GLU A 68 -2.66 -0.07 -19.27
N GLU A 69 -2.08 -0.75 -18.28
CA GLU A 69 -1.24 -1.94 -18.50
C GLU A 69 -1.97 -3.05 -19.26
N ALA A 70 -3.27 -3.23 -18.97
CA ALA A 70 -4.10 -4.20 -19.69
C ALA A 70 -4.33 -3.79 -21.16
N ARG A 71 -4.48 -2.49 -21.45
CA ARG A 71 -4.61 -1.97 -22.82
C ARG A 71 -3.31 -2.15 -23.60
N THR A 72 -2.17 -1.78 -23.02
CA THR A 72 -0.86 -1.93 -23.69
C THR A 72 -0.51 -3.39 -23.96
N SER A 73 -0.76 -4.29 -23.01
CA SER A 73 -0.60 -5.74 -23.20
C SER A 73 -1.51 -6.28 -24.31
N SER A 74 -2.74 -5.77 -24.42
CA SER A 74 -3.68 -6.17 -25.47
C SER A 74 -3.27 -5.64 -26.85
N LEU A 75 -2.60 -4.49 -26.94
CA LEU A 75 -2.08 -3.94 -28.19
C LEU A 75 -0.84 -4.70 -28.69
N SER A 76 -0.02 -5.21 -27.77
CA SER A 76 1.15 -6.06 -28.09
C SER A 76 0.78 -7.51 -28.40
N SER A 77 -0.40 -7.97 -27.99
CA SER A 77 -0.93 -9.30 -28.32
C SER A 77 -1.77 -9.25 -29.60
N SER A 78 -1.38 -10.00 -30.64
CA SER A 78 -2.04 -10.01 -31.95
C SER A 78 -3.47 -10.60 -31.96
N ASP A 79 -4.06 -10.91 -30.80
CA ASP A 79 -5.40 -11.50 -30.70
C ASP A 79 -6.49 -10.41 -30.65
N ARG A 80 -6.83 -9.87 -31.83
CA ARG A 80 -7.82 -8.79 -32.06
C ARG A 80 -9.28 -9.18 -31.77
N SER A 81 -9.52 -10.28 -31.06
CA SER A 81 -10.83 -10.93 -31.01
C SER A 81 -11.70 -10.49 -29.84
N ARG A 82 -11.18 -9.70 -28.89
CA ARG A 82 -11.93 -9.28 -27.69
C ARG A 82 -12.44 -7.83 -27.81
N PRO A 83 -13.74 -7.57 -27.67
CA PRO A 83 -14.29 -6.22 -27.78
C PRO A 83 -13.72 -5.30 -26.69
N LEU A 84 -13.27 -4.10 -27.10
CA LEU A 84 -12.71 -3.04 -26.24
C LEU A 84 -13.63 -2.62 -25.07
N SER A 85 -14.93 -2.94 -25.17
CA SER A 85 -15.96 -2.55 -24.20
C SER A 85 -16.04 -3.42 -22.93
N ALA A 86 -15.23 -4.48 -22.83
CA ALA A 86 -15.16 -5.34 -21.63
C ALA A 86 -13.75 -5.33 -21.04
N SER A 87 -13.25 -4.14 -20.67
CA SER A 87 -12.02 -4.01 -19.87
C SER A 87 -12.12 -4.92 -18.65
N ALA A 88 -11.06 -5.70 -18.37
CA ALA A 88 -10.99 -6.49 -17.13
C ALA A 88 -10.93 -5.60 -15.87
N PHE A 89 -10.69 -4.30 -16.06
CA PHE A 89 -10.58 -3.30 -15.01
C PHE A 89 -11.62 -2.20 -15.29
N PRO A 90 -12.81 -2.26 -14.66
CA PRO A 90 -13.82 -1.22 -14.82
C PRO A 90 -13.36 0.09 -14.16
N ASP A 91 -13.73 1.24 -14.74
CA ASP A 91 -13.32 2.55 -14.21
C ASP A 91 -14.03 2.89 -12.88
N THR A 92 -15.23 2.34 -12.66
CA THR A 92 -16.00 2.48 -11.42
C THR A 92 -15.99 1.18 -10.65
N LEU A 93 -15.61 1.24 -9.37
CA LEU A 93 -15.63 0.10 -8.46
C LEU A 93 -16.87 0.10 -7.58
N PRO A 94 -17.43 -1.08 -7.25
CA PRO A 94 -18.55 -1.17 -6.34
C PRO A 94 -18.15 -0.66 -4.96
N GLY A 95 -19.09 0.00 -4.27
CA GLY A 95 -18.90 0.38 -2.88
C GLY A 95 -18.80 -0.85 -1.97
N THR A 96 -18.10 -0.71 -0.85
CA THR A 96 -18.03 -1.74 0.20
C THR A 96 -18.79 -1.28 1.44
N GLU A 97 -19.11 -2.21 2.35
CA GLU A 97 -19.66 -1.86 3.67
C GLU A 97 -18.70 -1.01 4.52
N TYR A 98 -17.42 -0.94 4.13
CA TYR A 98 -16.37 -0.15 4.79
C TYR A 98 -16.09 1.18 4.08
N GLY A 99 -16.90 1.56 3.08
CA GLY A 99 -16.76 2.79 2.32
C GLY A 99 -16.44 2.57 0.83
N PRO A 100 -16.23 3.66 0.07
CA PRO A 100 -15.91 3.57 -1.35
C PRO A 100 -14.53 2.93 -1.57
N ASP A 101 -14.47 1.94 -2.46
CA ASP A 101 -13.21 1.34 -2.88
C ASP A 101 -12.46 2.30 -3.81
N ARG A 102 -11.28 2.76 -3.37
CA ARG A 102 -10.42 3.67 -4.14
C ARG A 102 -9.68 2.98 -5.29
N GLY A 103 -9.82 1.67 -5.44
CA GLY A 103 -9.20 0.90 -6.52
C GLY A 103 -7.70 0.72 -6.39
N ILE A 104 -7.16 1.00 -5.21
CA ILE A 104 -5.76 0.79 -4.87
C ILE A 104 -5.57 -0.68 -4.50
N ARG A 105 -4.55 -1.32 -5.06
CA ARG A 105 -4.21 -2.72 -4.82
C ARG A 105 -2.71 -2.89 -4.63
N LEU A 106 -2.32 -3.81 -3.76
CA LEU A 106 -0.93 -4.24 -3.64
C LEU A 106 -0.53 -5.04 -4.88
N SER A 107 0.56 -4.64 -5.54
CA SER A 107 1.14 -5.38 -6.66
C SER A 107 2.38 -6.17 -6.25
N ALA A 108 3.24 -5.60 -5.40
CA ALA A 108 4.48 -6.23 -4.97
C ALA A 108 4.92 -5.78 -3.57
N VAL A 109 5.78 -6.58 -2.95
CA VAL A 109 6.44 -6.28 -1.67
C VAL A 109 7.94 -6.45 -1.86
N TRP A 110 8.71 -5.44 -1.46
CA TRP A 110 10.17 -5.40 -1.62
C TRP A 110 10.86 -5.26 -0.27
N LEU A 111 11.83 -6.11 0.01
CA LEU A 111 12.74 -5.93 1.16
C LEU A 111 13.80 -4.89 0.78
N MET A 112 13.78 -3.74 1.45
CA MET A 112 14.65 -2.59 1.17
C MET A 112 15.83 -2.49 2.14
N HIS A 113 15.66 -3.02 3.35
CA HIS A 113 16.70 -3.03 4.36
C HIS A 113 16.59 -4.32 5.19
N ASP A 114 17.72 -5.00 5.40
CA ASP A 114 17.85 -6.10 6.33
C ASP A 114 19.12 -5.89 7.16
N PRO A 115 19.01 -5.61 8.48
CA PRO A 115 20.17 -5.38 9.32
C PRO A 115 20.96 -6.66 9.63
N ALA A 116 20.35 -7.84 9.51
CA ALA A 116 21.02 -9.11 9.77
C ALA A 116 21.76 -9.63 8.52
N TYR A 117 21.22 -9.37 7.33
CA TYR A 117 21.76 -9.84 6.05
C TYR A 117 21.73 -8.75 4.97
N PRO A 118 22.53 -7.68 5.13
CA PRO A 118 22.51 -6.54 4.20
C PRO A 118 22.91 -6.91 2.77
N GLU A 119 23.74 -7.93 2.58
CA GLU A 119 24.16 -8.46 1.28
C GLU A 119 23.08 -9.27 0.55
N SER A 120 22.02 -9.67 1.25
CA SER A 120 20.91 -10.46 0.70
C SER A 120 19.81 -9.60 0.06
N LEU A 121 20.00 -8.27 0.03
CA LEU A 121 19.05 -7.36 -0.59
C LEU A 121 19.00 -7.58 -2.12
N PRO A 122 17.81 -7.48 -2.74
CA PRO A 122 17.69 -7.59 -4.18
C PRO A 122 18.53 -6.51 -4.87
N VAL A 123 19.38 -6.93 -5.82
CA VAL A 123 20.19 -6.02 -6.64
C VAL A 123 19.27 -5.41 -7.70
N GLY A 124 18.71 -4.24 -7.42
CA GLY A 124 17.93 -3.47 -8.39
C GLY A 124 17.01 -2.43 -7.75
N ASP A 125 16.80 -1.31 -8.45
CA ASP A 125 15.82 -0.31 -8.03
C ASP A 125 14.40 -0.88 -8.17
N PRO A 126 13.55 -0.81 -7.12
CA PRO A 126 12.17 -1.31 -7.20
C PRO A 126 11.32 -0.56 -8.23
N GLU A 127 11.73 0.64 -8.67
CA GLU A 127 11.09 1.37 -9.77
C GLU A 127 11.53 0.90 -11.16
N ALA A 128 12.75 0.35 -11.30
CA ALA A 128 13.27 -0.11 -12.58
C ALA A 128 12.66 -1.45 -13.04
N LEU A 129 12.12 -2.25 -12.11
CA LEU A 129 11.45 -3.52 -12.46
C LEU A 129 9.97 -3.35 -12.82
N ILE A 130 9.37 -2.18 -12.57
CA ILE A 130 8.03 -1.85 -13.08
C ILE A 130 8.12 -1.43 -14.57
N THR A 131 9.25 -0.85 -15.00
CA THR A 131 9.45 -0.42 -16.40
C THR A 131 10.01 -1.52 -17.33
N THR A 132 10.49 -2.65 -16.79
CA THR A 132 11.10 -3.74 -17.57
C THR A 132 10.08 -4.82 -17.96
N ALA A 133 8.86 -4.41 -18.29
CA ALA A 133 7.88 -5.22 -19.01
C ALA A 133 7.38 -4.51 -20.28
N VAL A 134 7.98 -3.36 -20.63
CA VAL A 134 7.61 -2.51 -21.77
C VAL A 134 8.81 -2.23 -22.68
N THR A 135 9.71 -3.20 -22.83
CA THR A 135 10.70 -3.21 -23.93
C THR A 135 10.67 -4.56 -24.63
#